data_AF-A0A5J4E2U6-F1
#
_entry.id   AF-A0A5J4E2U6-F1
#
_cell.length_a   1.000
_cell.length_b   1.000
_cell.length_c   1.000
_cell.angle_alpha   90.00
_cell.angle_beta   90.00
_cell.angle_gamma   90.00
#
_symmetry.space_group_name_H-M   'P 1'
#
loop_
_entity.id
_entity.type
_entity.pdbx_description
1 polymer ?
#
loop_
_entity_poly.entity_id
_entity_poly.type
_entity_poly.pdbx_seq_one_letter_code
_entity_poly.pdbx_strand_id
1 'polypeptide(L)'
;MRVTDVCTLIDDAICIAAFFLCICRMLYRLRRANQRWRTYPVFLLNENRWRAQRHGMEQGLVDFGKGEIVPFQLLLEELFMLLEEDANHFDCVKEIQHAQTIVARGTSADRQLKRYHSSIETGLSNRDALIAVVDSIIEETQALPSLEHDEQKLDPVLQTDHAQTKS
;
A
#
# COMPACT_ATOMS: atom_id res chain seq x y z
N MET A 1 13.23 0.80 2.95
CA MET A 1 12.30 0.22 1.96
C MET A 1 13.01 0.15 0.61
N ARG A 2 13.32 -1.04 0.08
CA ARG A 2 13.98 -1.23 -1.25
C ARG A 2 13.44 -2.46 -2.01
N VAL A 3 12.24 -2.90 -1.63
CA VAL A 3 11.60 -4.11 -2.20
C VAL A 3 10.36 -3.74 -3.00
N THR A 4 9.75 -2.60 -2.71
CA THR A 4 8.55 -2.08 -3.36
C THR A 4 8.91 -1.32 -4.62
N ASP A 5 8.10 -1.52 -5.67
CA ASP A 5 8.11 -0.66 -6.85
C ASP A 5 7.39 0.68 -6.56
N VAL A 6 7.44 1.60 -7.52
CA VAL A 6 6.73 2.89 -7.42
C VAL A 6 5.24 2.65 -7.63
N CYS A 7 4.40 3.13 -6.71
CA CYS A 7 2.95 3.11 -6.85
C CYS A 7 2.51 4.20 -7.84
N THR A 8 1.58 3.85 -8.74
CA THR A 8 0.99 4.80 -9.69
C THR A 8 -0.08 5.69 -9.06
N LEU A 9 -0.73 5.20 -8.00
CA LEU A 9 -1.69 5.95 -7.20
C LEU A 9 -1.07 6.39 -5.88
N ILE A 10 -1.29 7.65 -5.51
CA ILE A 10 -0.74 8.25 -4.30
C ILE A 10 -1.30 7.59 -3.02
N ASP A 11 -2.60 7.26 -2.98
CA ASP A 11 -3.23 6.60 -1.83
C ASP A 11 -2.61 5.20 -1.60
N ASP A 12 -2.27 4.48 -2.68
CA ASP A 12 -1.54 3.20 -2.59
C ASP A 12 -0.13 3.40 -2.01
N ALA A 13 0.57 4.47 -2.43
CA ALA A 13 1.90 4.80 -1.91
C ALA A 13 1.86 5.12 -0.40
N ILE A 14 0.87 5.92 0.02
CA ILE A 14 0.66 6.30 1.43
C ILE A 14 0.36 5.06 2.26
N CYS A 15 -0.51 4.16 1.78
CA CYS A 15 -0.81 2.89 2.43
C CYS A 15 0.46 2.05 2.69
N ILE A 16 1.31 1.88 1.68
CA ILE A 16 2.57 1.12 1.81
C ILE A 16 3.55 1.81 2.76
N ALA A 17 3.61 3.15 2.74
CA ALA A 17 4.43 3.91 3.67
C ALA A 17 3.93 3.77 5.12
N ALA A 18 2.62 3.81 5.35
CA ALA A 18 2.00 3.62 6.66
C ALA A 18 2.29 2.22 7.22
N PHE A 19 2.18 1.17 6.39
CA PHE A 19 2.59 -0.18 6.82
C PHE A 19 4.05 -0.23 7.25
N PHE A 20 4.96 0.35 6.47
CA PHE A 20 6.38 0.32 6.81
C PHE A 20 6.65 1.05 8.13
N LEU A 21 6.02 2.20 8.34
CA LEU A 21 6.09 2.97 9.58
C LEU A 21 5.60 2.15 10.78
N CYS A 22 4.42 1.55 10.68
CA CYS A 22 3.84 0.71 11.73
C CYS A 22 4.69 -0.53 12.01
N ILE A 23 5.16 -1.24 10.99
CA ILE A 23 6.03 -2.42 11.14
C ILE A 23 7.33 -2.04 11.84
N CYS A 24 7.96 -0.92 11.48
CA CYS A 24 9.18 -0.45 12.13
C CYS A 24 8.96 -0.17 13.62
N ARG A 25 7.86 0.50 13.97
CA ARG A 25 7.51 0.77 15.38
C ARG A 25 7.18 -0.50 16.14
N MET A 26 6.38 -1.39 15.56
CA MET A 26 6.06 -2.70 16.13
C MET A 26 7.34 -3.47 16.46
N LEU A 27 8.27 -3.60 15.50
CA LEU A 27 9.54 -4.30 15.70
C LEU A 27 10.40 -3.62 16.78
N TYR A 28 10.39 -2.29 16.87
CA TYR A 28 11.06 -1.55 17.93
C TYR A 28 10.47 -1.85 19.32
N ARG A 29 9.13 -1.84 19.45
CA ARG A 29 8.39 -2.14 20.68
C ARG A 29 8.66 -3.56 21.16
N LEU A 30 8.60 -4.54 20.26
CA LEU A 30 8.92 -5.94 20.56
C LEU A 30 10.37 -6.10 21.03
N ARG A 31 11.32 -5.44 20.38
CA ARG A 31 12.73 -5.45 20.80
C ARG A 31 12.90 -4.85 22.21
N ARG A 32 12.21 -3.75 22.53
CA ARG A 32 12.21 -3.13 23.86
C ARG A 32 11.62 -4.04 24.94
N ALA A 33 10.67 -4.89 24.57
CA ALA A 33 10.08 -5.92 25.42
C ALA A 33 10.89 -7.23 25.47
N ASN A 34 12.11 -7.26 24.91
CA ASN A 34 12.97 -8.44 24.82
C ASN A 34 12.31 -9.63 24.08
N GLN A 35 11.39 -9.36 23.16
CA GLN A 35 10.77 -10.35 22.29
C GLN A 35 11.52 -10.42 20.94
N ARG A 36 11.61 -11.64 20.39
CA ARG A 36 12.28 -11.90 19.10
C ARG A 36 11.43 -12.85 18.26
N TRP A 37 11.53 -12.69 16.94
CA TRP A 37 10.87 -13.56 15.97
C TRP A 37 11.71 -14.80 15.69
N ARG A 38 11.05 -15.87 15.24
CA ARG A 38 11.73 -17.05 14.71
C ARG A 38 12.53 -16.66 13.48
N THR A 39 13.81 -17.05 13.45
CA THR A 39 14.65 -16.87 12.27
C THR A 39 14.34 -17.97 11.27
N TYR A 40 13.93 -17.59 10.05
CA TYR A 40 13.76 -18.52 8.94
C TYR A 40 14.97 -18.44 7.98
N PRO A 41 15.39 -19.57 7.38
CA PRO A 41 16.37 -19.57 6.30
C PRO A 41 15.98 -18.63 5.15
N VAL A 42 16.97 -17.96 4.56
CA VAL A 42 16.75 -16.99 3.46
C VAL A 42 16.06 -17.63 2.26
N PHE A 43 16.30 -18.92 1.98
CA PHE A 43 15.64 -19.60 0.87
C PHE A 43 14.11 -19.67 1.04
N LEU A 44 13.61 -19.83 2.28
CA LEU A 44 12.17 -19.79 2.56
C LEU A 44 11.59 -18.40 2.34
N LEU A 45 12.31 -17.35 2.77
CA LEU A 45 11.89 -15.97 2.51
C LEU A 45 11.85 -15.67 1.00
N ASN A 46 12.80 -16.20 0.24
CA ASN A 46 12.85 -16.05 -1.20
C ASN A 46 11.72 -16.78 -1.91
N GLU A 47 11.20 -17.89 -1.37
CA GLU A 47 10.03 -18.58 -1.93
C GLU A 47 8.80 -17.67 -1.93
N ASN A 48 8.45 -17.07 -0.78
CA ASN A 48 7.33 -16.13 -0.73
C ASN A 48 7.55 -14.89 -1.62
N ARG A 49 8.80 -14.42 -1.72
CA ARG A 49 9.14 -13.33 -2.65
C ARG A 49 8.89 -13.74 -4.11
N TRP A 50 9.32 -14.93 -4.50
CA TRP A 50 9.11 -15.44 -5.85
C TRP A 50 7.61 -15.64 -6.15
N ARG A 51 6.85 -16.21 -5.21
CA ARG A 51 5.39 -16.36 -5.33
C ARG A 51 4.70 -15.02 -5.56
N ALA A 52 5.02 -14.01 -4.74
CA ALA A 52 4.46 -12.67 -4.89
C ALA A 52 4.82 -12.04 -6.24
N GLN A 53 6.06 -12.22 -6.72
CA GLN A 53 6.48 -11.70 -8.04
C GLN A 53 5.80 -12.41 -9.20
N ARG A 54 5.56 -13.73 -9.09
CA ARG A 54 5.04 -14.56 -10.19
C ARG A 54 3.52 -14.55 -10.28
N HIS A 55 2.84 -14.48 -9.13
CA HIS A 55 1.40 -14.69 -9.01
C HIS A 55 0.68 -13.52 -8.33
N GLY A 56 1.39 -12.44 -7.96
CA GLY A 56 0.80 -11.34 -7.23
C GLY A 56 0.15 -11.83 -5.93
N MET A 57 -1.12 -11.47 -5.75
CA MET A 57 -1.91 -11.81 -4.57
C MET A 57 -2.76 -13.08 -4.75
N GLU A 58 -2.86 -13.61 -5.97
CA GLU A 58 -3.88 -14.61 -6.34
C GLU A 58 -3.62 -16.01 -5.76
N GLN A 59 -2.35 -16.43 -5.69
CA GLN A 59 -1.97 -17.81 -5.32
C GLN A 59 -1.50 -17.93 -3.87
N GLY A 60 -1.70 -16.90 -3.05
CA GLY A 60 -1.32 -16.90 -1.64
C GLY A 60 0.18 -17.03 -1.36
N LEU A 61 0.52 -17.02 -0.06
CA LEU A 61 1.89 -17.11 0.44
C LEU A 61 2.00 -18.27 1.42
N VAL A 62 3.21 -18.81 1.57
CA VAL A 62 3.47 -19.88 2.53
C VAL A 62 3.51 -19.29 3.95
N ASP A 63 2.64 -19.80 4.82
CA ASP A 63 2.73 -19.61 6.26
C ASP A 63 3.62 -20.73 6.84
N PHE A 64 4.83 -20.37 7.27
CA PHE A 64 5.79 -21.34 7.80
C PHE A 64 5.48 -21.81 9.23
N GLY A 65 4.53 -21.18 9.92
CA GLY A 65 4.01 -21.65 11.20
C GLY A 65 2.98 -22.77 11.01
N LYS A 66 2.09 -22.61 10.03
CA LYS A 66 1.04 -23.59 9.68
C LYS A 66 1.54 -24.69 8.72
N GLY A 67 2.59 -24.40 7.94
CA GLY A 67 3.14 -25.34 6.95
C GLY A 67 2.28 -25.45 5.68
N GLU A 68 1.47 -24.44 5.39
CA GLU A 68 0.53 -24.42 4.26
C GLU A 68 0.57 -23.09 3.50
N ILE A 69 -0.02 -23.08 2.30
CA ILE A 69 -0.23 -21.86 1.53
C ILE A 69 -1.53 -21.21 2.01
N VAL A 70 -1.45 -19.97 2.44
CA VAL A 70 -2.58 -19.20 2.96
C VAL A 70 -2.94 -18.09 1.97
N PRO A 71 -4.24 -17.84 1.72
CA PRO A 71 -4.70 -16.71 0.93
C PRO A 71 -4.15 -15.37 1.42
N PHE A 72 -3.73 -14.51 0.50
CA PHE A 72 -3.12 -13.21 0.84
C PHE A 72 -4.02 -12.33 1.71
N GLN A 73 -5.33 -12.32 1.45
CA GLN A 73 -6.31 -11.54 2.20
C GLN A 73 -6.33 -11.89 3.70
N LEU A 74 -6.23 -13.18 4.05
CA LEU A 74 -6.18 -13.62 5.45
C LEU A 74 -4.88 -13.17 6.12
N LEU A 75 -3.76 -13.26 5.41
CA LEU A 75 -2.46 -12.79 5.92
C LEU A 75 -2.45 -11.26 6.14
N LEU A 76 -3.14 -10.52 5.26
CA LEU A 76 -3.29 -9.07 5.39
C LEU A 76 -4.13 -8.70 6.63
N GLU A 77 -5.22 -9.43 6.88
CA GLU A 77 -6.03 -9.26 8.10
C GLU A 77 -5.24 -9.60 9.37
N GLU A 78 -4.46 -10.68 9.36
CA GLU A 78 -3.54 -11.01 10.46
C GLU A 78 -2.50 -9.91 10.68
N LEU A 79 -1.96 -9.34 9.60
CA LEU A 79 -1.02 -8.22 9.69
C LEU A 79 -1.68 -6.96 10.27
N PHE A 80 -2.94 -6.67 9.94
CA PHE A 80 -3.66 -5.55 10.54
C PHE A 80 -3.84 -5.71 12.05
N MET A 81 -4.27 -6.89 12.50
CA MET A 81 -4.41 -7.17 13.92
C MET A 81 -3.07 -6.99 14.67
N LEU A 82 -1.96 -7.38 14.02
CA LEU A 82 -0.63 -7.23 14.60
C LEU A 82 -0.17 -5.76 14.71
N LEU A 83 -0.62 -4.91 13.79
CA LEU A 83 -0.21 -3.50 13.68
C LEU A 83 -1.20 -2.51 14.30
N GLU A 84 -2.32 -2.96 14.87
CA GLU A 84 -3.40 -2.10 15.37
C GLU A 84 -2.89 -1.06 16.38
N GLU A 85 -2.08 -1.46 17.36
CA GLU A 85 -1.51 -0.53 18.36
C GLU A 85 -0.64 0.56 17.69
N ASP A 86 0.13 0.17 16.67
CA ASP A 86 1.07 1.05 15.99
C ASP A 86 0.37 2.00 15.01
N ALA A 87 -0.70 1.54 14.36
CA ALA A 87 -1.54 2.36 13.49
C ALA A 87 -2.31 3.42 14.28
N ASN A 88 -2.85 3.05 15.45
CA ASN A 88 -3.49 4.00 16.37
C ASN A 88 -2.47 5.02 16.90
N HIS A 89 -1.23 4.60 17.17
CA HIS A 89 -0.18 5.51 17.65
C HIS A 89 0.16 6.62 16.65
N PHE A 90 0.16 6.32 15.35
CA PHE A 90 0.47 7.28 14.30
C PHE A 90 -0.78 7.92 13.67
N ASP A 91 -1.97 7.61 14.17
CA ASP A 91 -3.26 8.03 13.59
C ASP A 91 -3.37 7.69 12.10
N CYS A 92 -2.86 6.51 11.70
CA CYS A 92 -2.79 6.09 10.29
C CYS A 92 -3.63 4.83 9.97
N VAL A 93 -4.67 4.60 10.76
CA VAL A 93 -5.55 3.42 10.63
C VAL A 93 -6.23 3.38 9.25
N LYS A 94 -6.67 4.53 8.74
CA LYS A 94 -7.34 4.63 7.43
C LYS A 94 -6.38 4.26 6.29
N GLU A 95 -5.15 4.72 6.38
CA GLU A 95 -4.10 4.56 5.38
C GLU A 95 -3.71 3.09 5.27
N ILE A 96 -3.55 2.37 6.38
CA ILE A 96 -3.30 0.93 6.31
C ILE A 96 -4.53 0.17 5.79
N GLN A 97 -5.74 0.56 6.18
CA GLN A 97 -6.98 -0.08 5.72
C GLN A 97 -7.21 0.07 4.21
N HIS A 98 -6.62 1.08 3.57
CA HIS A 98 -6.63 1.24 2.11
C HIS A 98 -6.08 0.01 1.37
N ALA A 99 -5.29 -0.84 2.02
CA ALA A 99 -4.86 -2.11 1.43
C ALA A 99 -6.04 -3.01 1.03
N GLN A 100 -7.17 -2.94 1.75
CA GLN A 100 -8.39 -3.66 1.38
C GLN A 100 -8.95 -3.17 0.05
N THR A 101 -8.90 -1.85 -0.19
CA THR A 101 -9.23 -1.25 -1.48
C THR A 101 -8.30 -1.75 -2.59
N ILE A 102 -6.99 -1.85 -2.31
CA ILE A 102 -6.02 -2.39 -3.28
C ILE A 102 -6.35 -3.83 -3.62
N VAL A 103 -6.62 -4.68 -2.63
CA VAL A 103 -6.96 -6.10 -2.87
C VAL A 103 -8.27 -6.22 -3.65
N ALA A 104 -9.31 -5.45 -3.29
CA ALA A 104 -10.60 -5.50 -3.96
C ALA A 104 -10.57 -4.98 -5.41
N ARG A 105 -9.83 -3.90 -5.66
CA ARG A 105 -9.69 -3.27 -6.99
C ARG A 105 -8.70 -4.01 -7.89
N GLY A 106 -7.71 -4.67 -7.30
CA GLY A 106 -6.52 -5.17 -7.97
C GLY A 106 -5.34 -4.18 -7.90
N THR A 107 -4.14 -4.74 -8.03
CA THR A 107 -2.86 -4.02 -8.01
C THR A 107 -2.71 -3.14 -9.24
N SER A 108 -1.69 -2.27 -9.23
CA SER A 108 -1.29 -1.51 -10.42
C SER A 108 -1.00 -2.42 -11.61
N ALA A 109 -0.37 -3.58 -11.40
CA ALA A 109 -0.09 -4.53 -12.47
C ALA A 109 -1.38 -5.10 -13.08
N ASP A 110 -2.35 -5.45 -12.24
CA ASP A 110 -3.65 -5.98 -12.68
C ASP A 110 -4.41 -4.95 -13.54
N ARG A 111 -4.40 -3.67 -13.11
CA ARG A 111 -5.04 -2.59 -13.87
C ARG A 111 -4.36 -2.33 -15.21
N GLN A 112 -3.03 -2.35 -15.24
CA GLN A 112 -2.26 -2.17 -16.48
C GLN A 112 -2.49 -3.32 -17.47
N LEU A 113 -2.50 -4.57 -16.99
CA LEU A 113 -2.83 -5.74 -17.82
C LEU A 113 -4.26 -5.64 -18.35
N LYS A 114 -5.23 -5.27 -17.49
CA LYS A 114 -6.63 -5.08 -17.90
C LYS A 114 -6.75 -4.00 -18.98
N ARG A 115 -6.07 -2.86 -18.83
CA ARG A 115 -6.04 -1.79 -19.84
C ARG A 115 -5.46 -2.30 -21.15
N TYR A 116 -4.30 -2.95 -21.10
CA TYR A 116 -3.65 -3.52 -22.29
C TYR A 116 -4.58 -4.49 -23.03
N HIS A 117 -5.15 -5.48 -22.33
CA HIS A 117 -6.04 -6.47 -22.93
C HIS A 117 -7.29 -5.83 -23.53
N SER A 118 -7.91 -4.87 -22.83
CA SER A 118 -9.06 -4.14 -23.37
C SER A 118 -8.72 -3.37 -24.65
N SER A 119 -7.53 -2.77 -24.73
CA SER A 119 -7.07 -2.06 -25.93
C SER A 119 -6.88 -3.03 -27.11
N ILE A 120 -6.26 -4.19 -26.87
CA ILE A 120 -6.10 -5.23 -27.90
C ILE A 120 -7.46 -5.73 -28.39
N GLU A 121 -8.41 -5.98 -27.50
CA GLU A 121 -9.76 -6.44 -27.84
C GLU A 121 -10.54 -5.42 -28.68
N THR A 122 -10.29 -4.11 -28.48
CA THR A 122 -10.86 -3.04 -29.32
C THR A 122 -10.20 -2.90 -30.70
N GLY A 123 -9.18 -3.72 -31.00
CA GLY A 123 -8.50 -3.75 -32.30
C GLY A 123 -7.30 -2.82 -32.42
N LEU A 124 -6.82 -2.22 -31.32
CA LEU A 124 -5.60 -1.42 -31.32
C LEU A 124 -4.37 -2.30 -31.62
N SER A 125 -3.37 -1.70 -32.26
CA SER A 125 -2.08 -2.37 -32.42
C SER A 125 -1.40 -2.57 -31.05
N ASN A 126 -0.47 -3.51 -30.95
CA ASN A 126 0.31 -3.72 -29.72
C ASN A 126 0.99 -2.42 -29.25
N ARG A 127 1.55 -1.63 -30.18
CA ARG A 127 2.18 -0.35 -29.85
C ARG A 127 1.17 0.64 -29.26
N ASP A 128 0.00 0.78 -29.87
CA ASP A 128 -1.01 1.74 -29.42
C ASP A 128 -1.65 1.29 -28.10
N ALA A 129 -1.78 -0.01 -27.86
CA ALA A 129 -2.21 -0.56 -26.58
C ALA A 129 -1.22 -0.24 -25.46
N LEU A 130 0.09 -0.35 -25.71
CA LEU A 130 1.11 0.04 -24.73
C LEU A 130 1.12 1.55 -24.46
N ILE A 131 0.91 2.38 -25.48
CA ILE A 131 0.74 3.83 -25.30
C ILE A 131 -0.47 4.11 -24.42
N ALA A 132 -1.61 3.47 -24.69
CA ALA A 132 -2.83 3.64 -23.90
C ALA A 132 -2.69 3.19 -22.42
N VAL A 133 -1.76 2.27 -22.13
CA VAL A 133 -1.39 1.92 -20.74
C VAL A 133 -0.57 3.03 -20.11
N VAL A 134 0.45 3.54 -20.81
CA VAL A 134 1.27 4.66 -20.29
C VAL A 134 0.43 5.90 -20.02
N ASP A 135 -0.47 6.25 -20.94
CA ASP A 135 -1.40 7.37 -20.76
C ASP A 135 -2.24 7.18 -19.49
N SER A 136 -2.76 5.97 -19.26
CA SER A 136 -3.52 5.67 -18.03
C SER A 136 -2.68 5.79 -16.75
N ILE A 137 -1.39 5.42 -16.80
CA ILE A 137 -0.48 5.56 -15.66
C ILE A 137 -0.21 7.04 -15.37
N ILE A 138 -0.05 7.87 -16.41
CA ILE A 138 0.13 9.32 -16.27
C ILE A 138 -1.09 9.94 -15.59
N GLU A 139 -2.30 9.58 -16.04
CA GLU A 139 -3.56 10.03 -15.45
C GLU A 139 -3.67 9.61 -13.97
N GLU A 140 -3.40 8.34 -13.65
CA GLU A 140 -3.39 7.85 -12.26
C GLU A 140 -2.42 8.62 -11.37
N THR A 141 -1.23 8.96 -11.90
CA THR A 141 -0.18 9.66 -11.14
C THR A 141 -0.51 11.14 -10.90
N GLN A 142 -1.24 11.77 -11.83
CA GLN A 142 -1.66 13.17 -11.72
C GLN A 142 -2.89 13.35 -10.83
N ALA A 143 -3.65 12.28 -10.59
CA ALA A 143 -4.83 12.34 -9.73
C ALA A 143 -4.43 12.78 -8.31
N LEU A 144 -5.11 13.83 -7.81
CA LEU A 144 -4.93 14.27 -6.44
C LEU A 144 -5.38 13.18 -5.47
N PRO A 145 -4.69 13.03 -4.32
CA PRO A 145 -5.13 12.10 -3.28
C PRO A 145 -6.55 12.46 -2.83
N SER A 146 -7.33 11.47 -2.43
CA SER A 146 -8.74 11.62 -2.01
C SER A 146 -8.94 12.41 -0.69
N LEU A 147 -7.95 13.21 -0.28
CA LEU A 147 -7.83 13.94 0.97
C LEU A 147 -8.73 15.19 1.11
N GLU A 148 -9.82 15.29 0.36
CA GLU A 148 -10.77 16.42 0.47
C GLU A 148 -11.77 16.29 1.65
N HIS A 149 -11.55 15.38 2.60
CA HIS A 149 -12.46 15.21 3.76
C HIS A 149 -11.94 15.78 5.09
N ASP A 150 -10.75 16.40 5.11
CA ASP A 150 -10.12 16.95 6.33
C ASP A 150 -9.83 18.47 6.28
N GLU A 151 -10.52 19.25 5.43
CA GLU A 151 -10.45 20.73 5.48
C GLU A 151 -11.03 21.33 6.79
N GLN A 152 -11.68 20.53 7.65
CA GLN A 152 -12.22 21.00 8.93
C GLN A 152 -11.25 20.92 10.12
N LYS A 153 -9.97 20.64 9.90
CA LYS A 153 -8.96 20.56 10.98
C LYS A 153 -7.71 21.43 10.75
N LEU A 154 -7.82 22.52 10.00
CA LEU A 154 -6.82 23.58 10.07
C LEU A 154 -6.97 24.36 11.39
N ASP A 155 -5.93 24.29 12.22
CA ASP A 155 -5.82 24.98 13.50
C ASP A 155 -6.18 26.48 13.41
N PRO A 156 -6.98 27.02 14.36
CA PRO A 156 -7.36 28.44 14.39
C PRO A 156 -6.21 29.40 14.76
N VAL A 157 -4.97 28.90 14.92
CA VAL A 157 -3.85 29.67 15.47
C VAL A 157 -3.19 30.62 14.46
N LEU A 158 -3.52 30.52 13.17
CA LEU A 158 -2.95 31.38 12.12
C LEU A 158 -3.86 32.54 11.66
N GLN A 159 -5.00 32.78 12.32
CA GLN A 159 -5.91 33.89 11.97
C GLN A 159 -5.77 35.16 12.82
N THR A 160 -4.85 35.21 13.77
CA THR A 160 -4.59 36.42 14.57
C THR A 160 -3.24 37.04 14.20
N ASP A 161 -3.15 37.77 13.09
CA ASP A 161 -2.07 38.76 12.91
C ASP A 161 -2.31 39.85 11.85
N HIS A 162 -3.54 40.01 11.36
CA HIS A 162 -3.89 41.09 10.41
C HIS A 162 -5.07 41.94 10.88
N ALA A 163 -5.02 42.41 12.12
CA ALA A 163 -5.97 43.41 12.59
C ALA A 163 -5.41 44.26 13.73
N GLN A 164 -4.25 44.93 13.55
CA GLN A 164 -3.85 46.06 14.41
C GLN A 164 -2.64 46.83 13.85
N THR A 165 -2.87 47.71 12.86
CA THR A 165 -2.06 48.95 12.68
C THR A 165 -2.72 49.88 11.67
N LYS A 166 -3.78 50.59 12.08
CA LYS A 166 -4.10 51.94 11.59
C LYS A 166 -4.85 52.68 12.69
N SER A 167 -4.12 53.46 13.48
CA SER A 167 -4.62 54.67 14.13
C SER A 167 -3.57 55.75 13.99
#